data_AF-A0A1T5A6Q2-F1
#
_entry.id   AF-A0A1T5A6Q2-F1
#
_cell.length_a   1.000
_cell.length_b   1.000
_cell.length_c   1.000
_cell.angle_alpha   90.00
_cell.angle_beta   90.00
_cell.angle_gamma   90.00
#
_symmetry.space_group_name_H-M   'P 1'
#
loop_
_entity.id
_entity.type
_entity.pdbx_description
1 polymer ?
#
loop_
_entity_poly.entity_id
_entity_poly.type
_entity_poly.pdbx_seq_one_letter_code
_entity_poly.pdbx_strand_id
1 'polypeptide(L)'
;MFWKSKKKEIENGIILLESTIKMDIQKGSEVEKQITMLHFSIEELQVIKNLQPFVEEKIDDIVNLFYKNLSLEESLLTLINNNSSVDALKETLKSHILEMFSGIINDKYFLKRTRIAQMHVKIGLQTKWYLCAFRKEYF
;
A
#
# COMPACT_ATOMS: atom_id res chain seq x y z
N MET A 1 -5.57 -7.98 55.33
CA MET A 1 -6.42 -9.18 55.13
C MET A 1 -6.88 -9.17 53.69
N PHE A 2 -6.38 -10.14 52.91
CA PHE A 2 -6.82 -10.64 51.61
C PHE A 2 -7.91 -9.88 50.84
N TRP A 3 -7.54 -9.26 49.72
CA TRP A 3 -8.48 -8.97 48.64
C TRP A 3 -8.32 -10.03 47.54
N LYS A 4 -9.33 -10.90 47.43
CA LYS A 4 -9.40 -11.98 46.45
C LYS A 4 -10.00 -11.48 45.15
N SER A 5 -9.29 -11.85 44.08
CA SER A 5 -9.78 -12.19 42.74
C SER A 5 -10.24 -11.06 41.81
N LYS A 6 -9.59 -11.00 40.64
CA LYS A 6 -10.37 -11.10 39.41
C LYS A 6 -9.65 -11.93 38.34
N LYS A 7 -10.40 -12.95 37.91
CA LYS A 7 -10.26 -13.82 36.74
C LYS A 7 -9.51 -13.21 35.57
N LYS A 8 -8.60 -14.02 35.03
CA LYS A 8 -8.02 -13.93 33.69
C LYS A 8 -9.10 -14.38 32.70
N GLU A 9 -9.78 -13.44 32.06
CA GLU A 9 -10.65 -13.71 30.92
C GLU A 9 -10.01 -13.14 29.66
N ILE A 10 -9.98 -13.98 28.62
CA ILE A 10 -9.31 -13.75 27.34
C ILE A 10 -10.16 -12.75 26.57
N GLU A 11 -9.70 -11.51 26.45
CA GLU A 11 -10.26 -10.56 25.51
C GLU A 11 -9.35 -10.49 24.29
N ASN A 12 -9.94 -10.68 23.11
CA ASN A 12 -9.37 -10.30 21.81
C ASN A 12 -9.19 -8.78 21.78
N GLY A 13 -8.32 -8.26 22.63
CA GLY A 13 -7.89 -6.88 22.63
C GLY A 13 -7.04 -6.69 21.39
N ILE A 14 -7.63 -6.08 20.36
CA ILE A 14 -6.87 -5.25 19.44
C ILE A 14 -6.04 -4.35 20.36
N ILE A 15 -4.75 -4.62 20.43
CA ILE A 15 -3.82 -3.74 21.13
C ILE A 15 -3.97 -2.41 20.40
N LEU A 16 -4.67 -1.46 21.03
CA LEU A 16 -4.65 -0.06 20.65
C LEU A 16 -3.22 0.42 20.93
N LEU A 17 -2.28 -0.01 20.08
CA LEU A 17 -0.98 0.63 19.93
C LEU A 17 -1.32 2.08 19.66
N GLU A 18 -0.92 2.98 20.55
CA GLU A 18 -1.08 4.42 20.42
C GLU A 18 -0.71 4.82 18.99
N SER A 19 -1.74 5.00 18.17
CA SER A 19 -1.60 4.74 16.76
C SER A 19 -1.05 6.01 16.12
N THR A 20 0.12 5.93 15.51
CA THR A 20 0.73 6.98 14.69
C THR A 20 -0.03 7.18 13.37
N ILE A 21 -1.37 7.10 13.41
CA ILE A 21 -2.25 7.32 12.27
C ILE A 21 -2.30 8.82 12.02
N LYS A 22 -2.02 9.21 10.78
CA LYS A 22 -2.09 10.60 10.36
C LYS A 22 -2.66 10.68 8.95
N MET A 23 -3.74 11.42 8.78
CA MET A 23 -4.30 11.78 7.48
C MET A 23 -4.33 13.31 7.38
N ASP A 24 -3.44 13.85 6.56
CA ASP A 24 -3.23 15.29 6.36
C ASP A 24 -3.56 15.63 4.91
N ILE A 25 -4.78 16.15 4.72
CA ILE A 25 -5.35 16.47 3.42
C ILE A 25 -5.71 17.94 3.41
N GLN A 26 -5.21 18.67 2.42
CA GLN A 26 -5.55 20.07 2.24
C GLN A 26 -7.04 20.23 1.92
N LYS A 27 -7.77 21.00 2.74
CA LYS A 27 -9.17 21.34 2.49
C LYS A 27 -9.36 22.10 1.18
N GLY A 28 -10.41 21.77 0.44
CA GLY A 28 -10.74 22.31 -0.88
C GLY A 28 -9.89 21.74 -2.03
N SER A 29 -8.94 20.85 -1.74
CA SER A 29 -8.10 20.22 -2.78
C SER A 29 -8.89 19.21 -3.62
N GLU A 30 -8.34 18.87 -4.79
CA GLU A 30 -8.86 17.75 -5.58
C GLU A 30 -8.77 16.42 -4.82
N VAL A 31 -7.70 16.24 -4.04
CA VAL A 31 -7.48 15.03 -3.23
C VAL A 31 -8.58 14.86 -2.18
N GLU A 32 -9.03 15.93 -1.52
CA GLU A 32 -10.16 15.86 -0.57
C GLU A 32 -11.43 15.33 -1.26
N LYS A 33 -11.70 15.78 -2.49
CA LYS A 33 -12.84 15.28 -3.29
C LYS A 33 -12.69 13.80 -3.63
N GLN A 34 -11.49 13.39 -4.08
CA GLN A 34 -11.21 11.99 -4.41
C GLN A 34 -11.37 11.07 -3.20
N ILE A 35 -10.83 11.45 -2.04
CA ILE A 35 -10.96 10.70 -0.79
C ILE A 35 -12.42 10.60 -0.35
N THR A 36 -13.19 11.68 -0.49
CA THR A 36 -14.63 11.68 -0.21
C THR A 36 -15.38 10.73 -1.14
N MET A 37 -15.07 10.73 -2.44
CA MET A 37 -15.68 9.81 -3.42
C MET A 37 -15.36 8.34 -3.14
N LEU A 38 -14.18 8.07 -2.56
CA LEU A 38 -13.75 6.74 -2.17
C LEU A 38 -14.33 6.29 -0.82
N HIS A 39 -15.07 7.16 -0.12
CA HIS A 39 -15.49 6.95 1.27
C HIS A 39 -14.33 6.68 2.24
N PHE A 40 -13.14 7.21 1.92
CA PHE A 40 -11.92 6.87 2.61
C PHE A 40 -11.69 7.73 3.85
N SER A 41 -11.86 7.14 5.04
CA SER A 41 -11.79 7.85 6.33
C SER A 41 -10.53 7.52 7.14
N ILE A 42 -10.32 8.24 8.25
CA ILE A 42 -9.21 7.95 9.17
C ILE A 42 -9.37 6.58 9.84
N GLU A 43 -10.61 6.13 10.05
CA GLU A 43 -10.94 4.79 10.54
C GLU A 43 -10.56 3.72 9.52
N GLU A 44 -10.80 3.94 8.22
CA GLU A 44 -10.33 3.02 7.17
C GLU A 44 -8.79 2.96 7.11
N LEU A 45 -8.12 4.10 7.27
CA LEU A 45 -6.66 4.14 7.36
C LEU A 45 -6.12 3.38 8.58
N GLN A 46 -6.84 3.40 9.70
CA GLN A 46 -6.52 2.59 10.87
C GLN A 46 -6.68 1.09 10.61
N VAL A 47 -7.75 0.68 9.93
CA VAL A 47 -7.93 -0.72 9.49
C VAL A 47 -6.76 -1.14 8.60
N ILE A 48 -6.41 -0.32 7.61
CA ILE A 48 -5.26 -0.55 6.73
C ILE A 48 -3.98 -0.71 7.56
N LYS A 49 -3.69 0.17 8.52
CA LYS A 49 -2.51 0.04 9.38
C LYS A 49 -2.48 -1.29 10.14
N ASN A 50 -3.61 -1.73 10.68
CA ASN A 50 -3.70 -3.00 11.42
C ASN A 50 -3.45 -4.22 10.53
N LEU A 51 -3.63 -4.09 9.20
CA LEU A 51 -3.31 -5.15 8.24
C LEU A 51 -1.81 -5.22 7.90
N GLN A 52 -1.01 -4.21 8.27
CA GLN A 52 0.42 -4.13 7.90
C GLN A 52 1.21 -5.41 8.25
N PRO A 53 1.09 -6.00 9.45
CA PRO A 53 1.88 -7.20 9.80
C PRO A 53 1.57 -8.39 8.90
N PHE A 54 0.31 -8.56 8.51
CA PHE A 54 -0.12 -9.64 7.61
C PHE A 54 0.42 -9.44 6.18
N VAL A 55 0.47 -8.18 5.73
CA VAL A 55 1.05 -7.83 4.43
C VAL A 55 2.55 -8.01 4.42
N GLU A 56 3.23 -7.63 5.51
CA GLU A 56 4.67 -7.79 5.67
C GLU A 56 5.07 -9.26 5.64
N GLU A 57 4.32 -10.14 6.31
CA GLU A 57 4.56 -11.59 6.26
C GLU A 57 4.48 -12.17 4.84
N LYS A 58 3.64 -11.59 3.97
CA LYS A 58 3.38 -12.08 2.59
C LYS A 58 4.01 -11.22 1.51
N ILE A 59 4.85 -10.24 1.88
CA ILE A 59 5.28 -9.21 0.93
C ILE A 59 6.07 -9.77 -0.25
N ASP A 60 6.91 -10.78 0.01
CA ASP A 60 7.70 -11.45 -1.02
C ASP A 60 6.81 -12.19 -2.03
N ASP A 61 5.79 -12.91 -1.55
CA ASP A 61 4.83 -13.62 -2.39
C ASP A 61 4.02 -12.65 -3.26
N ILE A 62 3.60 -11.52 -2.68
CA ILE A 62 2.85 -10.48 -3.37
C ILE A 62 3.66 -9.91 -4.53
N VAL A 63 4.92 -9.50 -4.30
CA VAL A 63 5.75 -8.92 -5.37
C VAL A 63 6.18 -9.97 -6.40
N ASN A 64 6.43 -11.21 -5.97
CA ASN A 64 6.74 -12.30 -6.89
C ASN A 64 5.57 -12.59 -7.84
N LEU A 65 4.34 -12.65 -7.32
CA LEU A 65 3.14 -12.83 -8.13
C LEU A 65 2.91 -11.65 -9.08
N PHE A 66 3.15 -10.42 -8.61
CA PHE A 66 3.03 -9.22 -9.44
C PHE A 66 3.93 -9.30 -10.69
N TYR A 67 5.23 -9.54 -10.53
CA TYR A 67 6.14 -9.62 -11.68
C TYR A 67 5.94 -10.88 -12.52
N LYS A 68 5.48 -11.98 -11.93
CA LYS A 68 5.02 -13.15 -12.68
C LYS A 68 3.86 -12.78 -13.61
N ASN A 69 2.87 -12.02 -13.14
CA ASN A 69 1.76 -11.58 -13.98
C ASN A 69 2.19 -10.60 -15.07
N LEU A 70 3.13 -9.69 -14.79
CA LEU A 70 3.65 -8.78 -15.81
C LEU A 70 4.42 -9.51 -16.92
N SER A 71 5.00 -10.68 -16.62
CA SER A 71 5.70 -11.50 -17.62
C SER A 71 4.80 -12.07 -18.71
N LEU A 72 3.47 -11.98 -18.55
CA LEU A 72 2.50 -12.34 -19.59
C LEU A 72 2.53 -11.38 -20.79
N GLU A 73 3.11 -10.18 -20.63
CA GLU A 73 3.26 -9.19 -21.68
C GLU A 73 4.75 -8.87 -21.91
N GLU A 74 5.30 -9.37 -23.02
CA GLU A 74 6.73 -9.25 -23.34
C GLU A 74 7.20 -7.79 -23.46
N SER A 75 6.33 -6.88 -23.91
CA SER A 75 6.67 -5.46 -23.97
C SER A 75 6.93 -4.84 -22.59
N LEU A 76 6.28 -5.34 -21.53
CA LEU A 76 6.53 -4.89 -20.16
C LEU A 76 7.85 -5.42 -19.62
N LEU A 77 8.23 -6.66 -19.94
CA LEU A 77 9.55 -7.19 -19.57
C LEU A 77 10.68 -6.44 -20.26
N THR A 78 10.52 -6.16 -21.55
CA THR A 78 11.47 -5.35 -22.31
C THR A 78 11.61 -3.96 -21.69
N LEU A 79 10.49 -3.33 -21.34
CA LEU A 79 10.48 -2.02 -20.71
C LEU A 79 11.21 -2.03 -19.35
N ILE A 80 10.97 -3.06 -18.52
CA ILE A 80 11.67 -3.24 -17.24
C ILE A 80 13.17 -3.38 -17.48
N ASN A 81 13.60 -4.30 -18.33
CA ASN A 81 15.02 -4.61 -18.55
C ASN A 81 15.80 -3.44 -19.18
N ASN A 82 15.12 -2.55 -19.92
CA ASN A 82 15.75 -1.35 -20.46
C ASN A 82 16.00 -0.25 -19.41
N ASN A 83 15.29 -0.29 -18.27
CA ASN A 83 15.33 0.77 -17.26
C ASN A 83 15.81 0.29 -15.88
N SER A 84 15.77 -1.02 -15.61
CA SER A 84 16.09 -1.63 -14.32
C SER A 84 16.20 -3.16 -14.45
N SER A 85 16.04 -3.88 -13.33
CA SER A 85 15.86 -5.33 -13.27
C SER A 85 14.65 -5.68 -12.42
N VAL A 86 14.07 -6.86 -12.66
CA VAL A 86 12.95 -7.37 -11.85
C VAL A 86 13.30 -7.42 -10.37
N ASP A 87 14.52 -7.87 -10.02
CA ASP A 87 14.93 -8.00 -8.62
C ASP A 87 15.07 -6.64 -7.92
N ALA A 88 15.65 -5.64 -8.60
CA ALA A 88 15.72 -4.28 -8.05
C ALA A 88 14.32 -3.67 -7.88
N LEU A 89 13.44 -3.88 -8.86
CA LEU A 89 12.09 -3.34 -8.80
C LEU A 89 11.23 -4.03 -7.73
N LYS A 90 11.41 -5.34 -7.50
CA LYS A 90 10.76 -6.04 -6.37
C LYS A 90 11.03 -5.33 -5.06
N GLU A 91 12.28 -5.03 -4.73
CA GLU A 91 12.61 -4.33 -3.48
C GLU A 91 11.92 -2.96 -3.37
N THR A 92 11.89 -2.19 -4.47
CA THR A 92 11.18 -0.89 -4.47
C THR A 92 9.67 -1.05 -4.33
N LEU A 93 9.08 -2.09 -4.93
CA LEU A 93 7.65 -2.38 -4.84
C LEU A 93 7.26 -2.88 -3.45
N LYS A 94 8.10 -3.70 -2.78
CA LYS A 94 7.90 -4.11 -1.38
C LYS A 94 7.77 -2.88 -0.49
N SER A 95 8.74 -1.94 -0.59
CA SER A 95 8.69 -0.67 0.15
C SER A 95 7.44 0.14 -0.20
N HIS A 96 7.08 0.24 -1.48
CA HIS A 96 5.90 0.98 -1.91
C HIS A 96 4.59 0.42 -1.31
N ILE A 97 4.42 -0.90 -1.35
CA ILE A 97 3.25 -1.59 -0.78
C ILE A 97 3.23 -1.39 0.72
N LEU A 98 4.32 -1.66 1.44
CA LEU A 98 4.36 -1.50 2.91
C LEU A 98 4.06 -0.06 3.35
N GLU A 99 4.45 0.95 2.57
CA GLU A 99 4.09 2.33 2.82
C GLU A 99 2.59 2.62 2.67
N MET A 100 1.87 1.91 1.81
CA MET A 100 0.40 2.00 1.71
C MET A 100 -0.26 1.56 3.02
N PHE A 101 0.38 0.66 3.77
CA PHE A 101 -0.08 0.16 5.08
C PHE A 101 0.54 0.92 6.27
N SER A 102 1.22 2.05 6.04
CA SER A 102 1.95 2.77 7.09
C SER A 102 1.05 3.47 8.11
N GLY A 103 -0.20 3.77 7.74
CA GLY A 103 -1.12 4.59 8.53
C GLY A 103 -0.89 6.10 8.37
N ILE A 104 -0.02 6.52 7.45
CA ILE A 104 0.38 7.93 7.29
C ILE A 104 0.15 8.41 5.85
N ILE A 105 -0.74 9.38 5.70
CA ILE A 105 -1.00 10.12 4.45
C ILE A 105 -0.75 11.59 4.72
N ASN A 106 0.22 12.15 4.02
CA ASN A 106 0.66 13.55 4.14
C ASN A 106 1.35 14.01 2.85
N ASP A 107 1.87 15.23 2.83
CA ASP A 107 2.56 15.77 1.65
C ASP A 107 3.74 14.89 1.18
N LYS A 108 4.51 14.31 2.10
CA LYS A 108 5.61 13.38 1.74
C LYS A 108 5.07 12.13 1.05
N TYR A 109 3.94 11.60 1.52
CA TYR A 109 3.24 10.48 0.88
C TYR A 109 2.89 10.85 -0.57
N PHE A 110 2.21 11.98 -0.77
CA PHE A 110 1.79 12.42 -2.11
C PHE A 110 2.96 12.74 -3.04
N LEU A 111 3.96 13.48 -2.57
CA LEU A 111 5.16 13.81 -3.35
C LEU A 111 5.86 12.55 -3.88
N LYS A 112 5.93 11.48 -3.08
CA LYS A 112 6.50 10.21 -3.52
C LYS A 112 5.65 9.56 -4.62
N ARG A 113 4.33 9.55 -4.49
CA ARG A 113 3.42 8.96 -5.51
C ARG A 113 3.46 9.76 -6.81
N THR A 114 3.56 11.09 -6.74
CA THR A 114 3.76 11.95 -7.90
C THR A 114 5.05 11.62 -8.64
N ARG A 115 6.18 11.45 -7.93
CA ARG A 115 7.46 11.05 -8.55
C ARG A 115 7.38 9.69 -9.22
N ILE A 116 6.72 8.72 -8.58
CA ILE A 116 6.52 7.38 -9.14
C ILE A 116 5.66 7.46 -10.41
N ALA A 117 4.56 8.22 -10.40
CA ALA A 117 3.72 8.42 -11.57
C ALA A 117 4.49 9.07 -12.73
N GLN A 118 5.29 10.11 -12.44
CA GLN A 118 6.17 10.75 -13.42
C GLN A 118 7.18 9.77 -14.02
N MET A 119 7.72 8.85 -13.22
CA MET A 119 8.66 7.84 -13.72
C MET A 119 7.98 6.86 -14.68
N HIS A 120 6.78 6.37 -14.36
CA HIS A 120 6.01 5.50 -15.26
C HIS A 120 5.68 6.19 -16.59
N VAL A 121 5.32 7.48 -16.56
CA VAL A 121 5.12 8.28 -17.77
C VAL A 121 6.43 8.43 -18.55
N LYS A 122 7.54 8.74 -17.87
CA LYS A 122 8.86 8.95 -18.50
C LYS A 122 9.35 7.72 -19.26
N ILE A 123 9.15 6.52 -18.70
CA ILE A 123 9.55 5.27 -19.37
C ILE A 123 8.53 4.84 -20.44
N GLY A 124 7.40 5.53 -20.57
CA GLY A 124 6.37 5.21 -21.57
C GLY A 124 5.49 4.03 -21.18
N LEU A 125 5.32 3.75 -19.87
CA LEU A 125 4.36 2.74 -19.43
C LEU A 125 2.95 3.19 -19.81
N GLN A 126 2.29 2.39 -20.64
CA GLN A 126 0.93 2.69 -21.08
C GLN A 126 -0.08 2.54 -19.93
N THR A 127 -1.02 3.47 -19.82
CA THR A 127 -2.03 3.50 -18.75
C THR A 127 -2.82 2.20 -18.63
N LYS A 128 -3.12 1.51 -19.73
CA LYS A 128 -3.83 0.22 -19.71
C LYS A 128 -3.09 -0.85 -18.89
N TRP A 129 -1.77 -0.91 -19.03
CA TRP A 129 -0.94 -1.87 -18.30
C TRP A 129 -0.77 -1.49 -16.85
N TYR A 130 -0.64 -0.19 -16.57
CA TYR A 130 -0.64 0.33 -15.21
C TYR A 130 -1.93 -0.10 -14.48
N LEU A 131 -3.10 0.09 -15.08
CA LEU A 131 -4.38 -0.30 -14.49
C LEU A 131 -4.51 -1.82 -14.30
N CYS A 132 -4.06 -2.63 -15.28
CA CYS A 132 -4.04 -4.09 -15.15
C CYS A 132 -3.18 -4.56 -13.96
N ALA A 133 -2.07 -3.87 -13.67
CA ALA A 133 -1.14 -4.25 -12.61
C ALA A 133 -1.73 -4.16 -11.20
N PHE A 134 -2.72 -3.28 -10.97
CA PHE A 134 -3.43 -3.15 -9.69
C PHE A 134 -4.65 -4.05 -9.58
N ARG A 135 -5.09 -4.69 -10.66
CA ARG A 135 -6.24 -5.58 -10.66
C ARG A 135 -5.78 -7.03 -10.53
N LYS A 136 -6.14 -7.67 -9.43
CA LYS A 136 -6.14 -9.13 -9.35
C LYS A 136 -7.46 -9.63 -9.93
N GLU A 137 -7.41 -10.54 -10.90
CA GLU A 137 -8.59 -11.32 -11.29
C GLU A 137 -9.01 -12.17 -10.08
N TYR A 138 -10.11 -11.77 -9.44
CA TYR A 138 -10.94 -12.66 -8.63
C TYR A 138 -12.29 -12.74 -9.35
N PHE A 139 -12.48 -13.84 -10.09
CA PHE A 139 -13.78 -14.49 -10.15
C PHE A 139 -13.82 -15.54 -9.05
#